data_AF-Q3TZ11-F1
#
_entry.id   AF-Q3TZ11-F1
#
_cell.length_a   1.000
_cell.length_b   1.000
_cell.length_c   1.000
_cell.angle_alpha   90.00
_cell.angle_beta   90.00
_cell.angle_gamma   90.00
#
_symmetry.space_group_name_H-M   'P 1'
#
loop_
_entity.id
_entity.type
_entity.pdbx_description
1 polymer ?
#
loop_
_entity_poly.entity_id
_entity_poly.type
_entity_poly.pdbx_seq_one_letter_code
_entity_poly.pdbx_strand_id
1 'polypeptide(L)'
;MIEDKGPRVADYFVVAGLTDISKPLEEEIHFNDACHKVAKPKEPITDVSVIIKSLGEEVPRDYVCIDVTPTGLSADLNNGSLVGPQIYLCYKRGRDKPPLTDLGVLYDWKERLKQGCEIIQSTPYGRPANISGSTSSQRIYITYRRASENTTQNTLAVTDICIIIPSKGESPPHTFCKVDKNLSNSMWGSAVYLCYKKSVAKTNTISYKAGLICRYPQEDYESFSLPESVPLFCLPMGATIECWPPDSKYPLPVFSTFVLTGASAEKVYGAAIQFYEPYPEENLTEKQRLLLGLTSLVDGKSDSSRTIHTNKCICLLSHWPFFDAFRKFLTFLYRYSISGPHALPIEKHISHFMHKVPFPSPQRPRILVQLSPHDNLILSQPVSSPLPLSGG
;
A
#
# COMPACT_ATOMS: atom_id res chain seq x y z
N MET A 1 -30.37 -17.09 19.45
CA MET A 1 -30.37 -17.35 17.99
C MET A 1 -31.71 -16.89 17.46
N ILE A 2 -31.73 -16.28 16.27
CA ILE A 2 -32.93 -15.68 15.68
C ILE A 2 -33.56 -16.67 14.67
N GLU A 3 -34.87 -16.89 14.76
CA GLU A 3 -35.64 -17.68 13.79
C GLU A 3 -35.68 -17.03 12.39
N ASP A 4 -35.67 -17.86 11.36
CA ASP A 4 -35.72 -17.39 9.97
C ASP A 4 -37.11 -16.97 9.52
N LYS A 5 -37.23 -15.71 9.10
CA LYS A 5 -38.44 -15.15 8.49
C LYS A 5 -38.23 -14.92 7.00
N GLY A 6 -38.25 -16.00 6.22
CA GLY A 6 -38.21 -15.95 4.74
C GLY A 6 -36.94 -15.30 4.14
N PRO A 7 -36.91 -15.09 2.81
CA PRO A 7 -35.77 -14.47 2.14
C PRO A 7 -35.65 -12.99 2.52
N ARG A 8 -34.43 -12.54 2.78
CA ARG A 8 -34.10 -11.17 3.18
C ARG A 8 -33.07 -10.54 2.25
N VAL A 9 -33.06 -9.21 2.24
CA VAL A 9 -32.17 -8.43 1.37
C VAL A 9 -30.72 -8.52 1.85
N ALA A 10 -30.49 -8.47 3.16
CA ALA A 10 -29.19 -8.65 3.79
C ALA A 10 -29.33 -9.42 5.11
N ASP A 11 -28.35 -10.24 5.40
CA ASP A 11 -28.28 -11.09 6.59
C ASP A 11 -27.58 -10.36 7.73
N TYR A 12 -26.44 -9.74 7.47
CA TYR A 12 -25.68 -9.00 8.47
C TYR A 12 -25.22 -7.64 7.97
N PHE A 13 -25.25 -6.66 8.84
CA PHE A 13 -24.45 -5.45 8.76
C PHE A 13 -23.32 -5.55 9.78
N VAL A 14 -22.09 -5.32 9.35
CA VAL A 14 -20.90 -5.42 10.22
C VAL A 14 -20.04 -4.18 10.09
N VAL A 15 -19.36 -3.85 11.17
CA VAL A 15 -18.29 -2.85 11.22
C VAL A 15 -17.03 -3.58 11.61
N ALA A 16 -16.01 -3.51 10.75
CA ALA A 16 -14.71 -4.10 10.97
C ALA A 16 -13.63 -3.02 11.04
N GLY A 17 -12.58 -3.28 11.81
CA GLY A 17 -11.48 -2.34 12.02
C GLY A 17 -10.57 -2.77 13.15
N LEU A 18 -9.87 -1.80 13.74
CA LEU A 18 -9.06 -2.02 14.92
C LEU A 18 -9.95 -2.27 16.15
N THR A 19 -9.60 -3.28 16.95
CA THR A 19 -10.27 -3.61 18.22
C THR A 19 -9.24 -3.77 19.34
N ASP A 20 -9.68 -3.72 20.60
CA ASP A 20 -8.78 -3.86 21.77
C ASP A 20 -8.07 -5.22 21.83
N ILE A 21 -8.64 -6.25 21.20
CA ILE A 21 -8.08 -7.60 21.10
C ILE A 21 -7.30 -7.84 19.82
N SER A 22 -7.20 -6.84 18.93
CA SER A 22 -6.48 -6.96 17.67
C SER A 22 -4.99 -7.14 17.92
N LYS A 23 -4.43 -8.25 17.44
CA LYS A 23 -2.99 -8.53 17.55
C LYS A 23 -2.20 -7.84 16.44
N PRO A 24 -0.95 -7.38 16.71
CA PRO A 24 -0.07 -6.87 15.66
C PRO A 24 0.17 -7.94 14.60
N LEU A 25 0.05 -7.58 13.32
CA LEU A 25 0.29 -8.52 12.23
C LEU A 25 1.75 -9.01 12.20
N GLU A 26 2.68 -8.20 12.67
CA GLU A 26 4.12 -8.50 12.73
C GLU A 26 4.47 -9.69 13.65
N GLU A 27 3.62 -10.02 14.63
CA GLU A 27 3.83 -11.13 15.57
C GLU A 27 3.43 -12.50 15.00
N GLU A 28 2.65 -12.55 13.90
CA GLU A 28 2.14 -13.80 13.31
C GLU A 28 2.66 -14.07 11.88
N ILE A 29 3.53 -13.23 11.30
CA ILE A 29 4.24 -13.56 10.04
C ILE A 29 5.37 -14.57 10.31
N HIS A 30 5.07 -15.66 11.02
CA HIS A 30 5.81 -16.90 10.97
C HIS A 30 5.22 -17.76 9.85
N PHE A 31 5.40 -17.33 8.59
CA PHE A 31 5.31 -18.29 7.50
C PHE A 31 6.44 -19.30 7.71
N ASN A 32 6.07 -20.57 7.84
CA ASN A 32 6.98 -21.68 8.06
C ASN A 32 7.72 -22.03 6.76
N ASP A 33 8.34 -21.02 6.15
CA ASP A 33 9.15 -21.15 4.96
C ASP A 33 10.52 -20.54 5.26
N ALA A 34 11.57 -21.33 5.06
CA ALA A 34 12.94 -21.02 5.49
C ALA A 34 13.54 -19.77 4.80
N CYS A 35 12.81 -19.17 3.85
CA CYS A 35 13.20 -18.01 3.05
C CYS A 35 12.79 -16.65 3.67
N HIS A 36 11.87 -16.61 4.65
CA HIS A 36 11.33 -15.33 5.18
C HIS A 36 11.71 -14.99 6.63
N LYS A 37 12.73 -15.64 7.18
CA LYS A 37 13.29 -15.23 8.48
C LYS A 37 13.88 -13.82 8.35
N VAL A 38 13.21 -12.84 8.97
CA VAL A 38 13.73 -11.48 9.29
C VAL A 38 13.77 -10.48 8.11
N ALA A 39 12.67 -10.29 7.38
CA ALA A 39 12.52 -9.07 6.58
C ALA A 39 11.87 -7.97 7.43
N LYS A 40 12.63 -7.32 8.32
CA LYS A 40 12.19 -6.01 8.86
C LYS A 40 11.91 -5.08 7.66
N PRO A 41 10.77 -4.38 7.60
CA PRO A 41 10.52 -3.40 6.56
C PRO A 41 11.66 -2.37 6.58
N LYS A 42 12.47 -2.34 5.52
CA LYS A 42 13.53 -1.34 5.37
C LYS A 42 12.87 0.01 5.09
N GLU A 43 13.42 1.07 5.66
CA GLU A 43 13.07 2.42 5.26
C GLU A 43 13.25 2.61 3.75
N PRO A 44 12.42 3.44 3.10
CA PRO A 44 12.58 3.71 1.69
C PRO A 44 13.91 4.43 1.43
N ILE A 45 14.41 4.30 0.20
CA ILE A 45 15.59 5.03 -0.22
C ILE A 45 15.17 6.46 -0.56
N THR A 46 15.75 7.40 0.16
CA THR A 46 15.51 8.83 -0.02
C THR A 46 16.57 9.48 -0.88
N ASP A 47 17.79 8.96 -0.92
CA ASP A 47 18.85 9.53 -1.75
C ASP A 47 19.73 8.50 -2.40
N VAL A 48 20.31 8.92 -3.52
CA VAL A 48 21.37 8.23 -4.23
C VAL A 48 22.48 9.22 -4.53
N SER A 49 23.71 8.76 -4.49
CA SER A 49 24.90 9.55 -4.80
C SER A 49 25.96 8.67 -5.43
N VAL A 50 26.88 9.26 -6.18
CA VAL A 50 28.02 8.55 -6.76
C VAL A 50 29.30 9.04 -6.09
N ILE A 51 30.23 8.12 -5.80
CA ILE A 51 31.57 8.43 -5.31
C ILE A 51 32.64 7.81 -6.20
N ILE A 52 33.83 8.40 -6.21
CA ILE A 52 34.99 7.94 -6.95
C ILE A 52 36.09 7.52 -5.95
N LYS A 53 36.07 6.24 -5.54
CA LYS A 53 36.98 5.72 -4.51
C LYS A 53 38.45 5.82 -4.93
N SER A 54 38.76 5.63 -6.22
CA SER A 54 40.12 5.76 -6.73
C SER A 54 40.71 7.17 -6.62
N LEU A 55 39.88 8.19 -6.35
CA LEU A 55 40.30 9.57 -6.10
C LEU A 55 40.27 9.95 -4.61
N GLY A 56 40.16 8.96 -3.71
CA GLY A 56 40.13 9.17 -2.27
C GLY A 56 38.80 9.68 -1.72
N GLU A 57 37.71 9.59 -2.48
CA GLU A 57 36.39 9.96 -1.98
C GLU A 57 35.83 8.88 -1.04
N GLU A 58 35.38 9.30 0.15
CA GLU A 58 34.76 8.41 1.14
C GLU A 58 33.22 8.44 1.06
N VAL A 59 32.58 7.40 1.60
CA VAL A 59 31.13 7.29 1.65
C VAL A 59 30.55 8.44 2.49
N PRO A 60 29.56 9.20 1.99
CA PRO A 60 28.96 10.30 2.75
C PRO A 60 28.29 9.82 4.05
N ARG A 61 28.15 10.73 5.01
CA ARG A 61 27.52 10.43 6.30
C ARG A 61 26.08 9.93 6.10
N ASP A 62 25.74 8.83 6.77
CA ASP A 62 24.46 8.10 6.68
C ASP A 62 24.16 7.41 5.33
N TYR A 63 25.13 7.39 4.40
CA TYR A 63 24.99 6.63 3.16
C TYR A 63 25.59 5.24 3.30
N VAL A 64 25.03 4.31 2.54
CA VAL A 64 25.56 2.96 2.34
C VAL A 64 26.09 2.87 0.91
N CYS A 65 27.35 2.47 0.77
CA CYS A 65 27.97 2.20 -0.52
C CYS A 65 27.60 0.81 -1.02
N ILE A 66 27.27 0.69 -2.30
CA ILE A 66 27.16 -0.60 -3.00
C ILE A 66 28.54 -0.90 -3.58
N ASP A 67 29.39 -1.55 -2.80
CA ASP A 67 30.74 -1.93 -3.18
C ASP A 67 30.84 -3.34 -3.76
N VAL A 68 29.89 -4.21 -3.43
CA VAL A 68 29.79 -5.59 -3.94
C VAL A 68 28.46 -5.89 -4.62
N THR A 69 28.50 -6.75 -5.63
CA THR A 69 27.31 -7.32 -6.30
C THR A 69 26.68 -8.41 -5.41
N PRO A 70 25.47 -8.91 -5.72
CA PRO A 70 24.84 -9.99 -4.96
C PRO A 70 25.67 -11.26 -4.82
N THR A 71 26.58 -11.54 -5.77
CA THR A 71 27.48 -12.71 -5.70
C THR A 71 28.86 -12.39 -5.12
N GLY A 72 29.09 -11.15 -4.66
CA GLY A 72 30.34 -10.73 -4.02
C GLY A 72 31.41 -10.20 -4.98
N LEU A 73 31.08 -9.93 -6.25
CA LEU A 73 31.99 -9.28 -7.19
C LEU A 73 32.07 -7.77 -6.91
N SER A 74 33.11 -7.09 -7.40
CA SER A 74 33.18 -5.62 -7.32
C SER A 74 31.99 -4.98 -8.06
N ALA A 75 31.23 -4.13 -7.38
CA ALA A 75 30.13 -3.35 -7.95
C ALA A 75 30.60 -2.01 -8.56
N ASP A 76 31.86 -1.92 -8.99
CA ASP A 76 32.38 -0.78 -9.73
C ASP A 76 31.52 -0.54 -10.98
N LEU A 77 30.95 0.66 -11.12
CA LEU A 77 30.09 0.99 -12.25
C LEU A 77 30.88 1.05 -13.57
N ASN A 78 32.20 1.17 -13.48
CA ASN A 78 33.13 1.15 -14.61
C ASN A 78 33.91 -0.19 -14.70
N ASN A 79 33.35 -1.27 -14.16
CA ASN A 79 34.01 -2.58 -14.07
C ASN A 79 34.53 -3.06 -15.44
N GLY A 80 35.86 -3.09 -15.59
CA GLY A 80 36.56 -3.48 -16.82
C GLY A 80 37.32 -2.36 -17.53
N SER A 81 37.49 -1.19 -16.92
CA SER A 81 38.51 -0.22 -17.33
C SER A 81 39.78 -0.42 -16.50
N LEU A 82 40.89 -0.85 -17.13
CA LEU A 82 42.18 -1.04 -16.46
C LEU A 82 42.79 0.29 -15.94
N VAL A 83 42.38 1.42 -16.51
CA VAL A 83 42.92 2.77 -16.24
C VAL A 83 41.81 3.75 -15.81
N GLY A 84 40.58 3.28 -15.72
CA GLY A 84 39.42 4.11 -15.40
C GLY A 84 39.28 4.38 -13.90
N PRO A 85 38.58 5.46 -13.52
CA PRO A 85 38.22 5.69 -12.13
C PRO A 85 37.32 4.55 -11.62
N GLN A 86 37.49 4.20 -10.34
CA GLN A 86 36.63 3.24 -9.64
C GLN A 86 35.42 3.98 -9.06
N ILE A 87 34.25 3.75 -9.64
CA ILE A 87 33.04 4.53 -9.39
C ILE A 87 32.01 3.65 -8.69
N TYR A 88 31.42 4.14 -7.61
CA TYR A 88 30.46 3.38 -6.82
C TYR A 88 29.19 4.17 -6.55
N LEU A 89 28.05 3.47 -6.57
CA LEU A 89 26.75 4.02 -6.18
C LEU A 89 26.56 3.89 -4.67
N CYS A 90 26.18 4.98 -4.03
CA CYS A 90 25.79 5.05 -2.63
C CYS A 90 24.31 5.43 -2.54
N TYR A 91 23.65 5.02 -1.47
CA TYR A 91 22.28 5.44 -1.19
C TYR A 91 22.09 5.73 0.29
N LYS A 92 21.11 6.58 0.62
CA LYS A 92 20.65 6.82 1.99
C LYS A 92 19.21 6.36 2.12
N ARG A 93 18.92 5.67 3.22
CA ARG A 93 17.56 5.36 3.63
C ARG A 93 17.12 6.37 4.67
N GLY A 94 15.84 6.69 4.65
CA GLY A 94 15.28 7.63 5.60
C GLY A 94 13.82 7.91 5.35
N ARG A 95 13.27 8.80 6.17
CA ARG A 95 11.91 9.34 6.07
C ARG A 95 11.89 10.86 6.20
N ASP A 96 13.07 11.47 6.15
CA ASP A 96 13.31 12.91 6.27
C ASP A 96 12.84 13.69 5.03
N LYS A 97 12.67 13.01 3.89
CA LYS A 97 12.24 13.60 2.63
C LYS A 97 11.42 12.60 1.80
N PRO A 98 10.69 13.04 0.76
CA PRO A 98 9.92 12.14 -0.09
C PRO A 98 10.81 11.05 -0.72
N PRO A 99 10.35 9.79 -0.74
CA PRO A 99 11.17 8.68 -1.21
C PRO A 99 11.43 8.74 -2.71
N LEU A 100 12.46 8.03 -3.17
CA LEU A 100 12.68 7.84 -4.60
C LEU A 100 11.66 6.85 -5.15
N THR A 101 11.06 7.17 -6.29
CA THR A 101 10.04 6.36 -6.97
C THR A 101 10.60 5.66 -8.21
N ASP A 102 11.75 6.12 -8.71
CA ASP A 102 12.40 5.57 -9.90
C ASP A 102 13.91 5.83 -9.86
N LEU A 103 14.67 4.92 -10.49
CA LEU A 103 16.08 5.06 -10.78
C LEU A 103 16.32 4.71 -12.24
N GLY A 104 17.22 5.46 -12.87
CA GLY A 104 17.53 5.27 -14.28
C GLY A 104 18.98 5.61 -14.61
N VAL A 105 19.32 5.38 -15.86
CA VAL A 105 20.61 5.75 -16.46
C VAL A 105 20.33 6.65 -17.64
N LEU A 106 21.11 7.72 -17.81
CA LEU A 106 21.02 8.66 -18.91
C LEU A 106 22.28 8.60 -19.76
N TYR A 107 22.12 8.38 -21.06
CA TYR A 107 23.16 8.61 -22.06
C TYR A 107 22.96 10.00 -22.66
N ASP A 108 23.69 10.98 -22.14
CA ASP A 108 23.48 12.41 -22.43
C ASP A 108 23.56 12.75 -23.94
N TRP A 109 24.33 11.97 -24.69
CA TRP A 109 24.50 12.13 -26.14
C TRP A 109 23.38 11.50 -26.98
N LYS A 110 22.56 10.60 -26.41
CA LYS A 110 21.58 9.79 -27.15
C LYS A 110 20.14 10.18 -26.84
N GLU A 111 19.88 10.73 -25.67
CA GLU A 111 18.53 10.92 -25.15
C GLU A 111 18.45 12.10 -24.19
N ARG A 112 17.24 12.65 -24.04
CA ARG A 112 16.95 13.71 -23.08
C ARG A 112 16.50 13.14 -21.74
N LEU A 113 16.75 13.90 -20.68
CA LEU A 113 16.26 13.59 -19.34
C LEU A 113 14.73 13.45 -19.36
N LYS A 114 14.22 12.36 -18.77
CA LYS A 114 12.79 12.12 -18.63
C LYS A 114 12.16 13.17 -17.70
N GLN A 115 10.92 13.57 -17.99
CA GLN A 115 10.20 14.53 -17.16
C GLN A 115 10.12 14.07 -15.69
N GLY A 116 10.38 15.01 -14.76
CA GLY A 116 10.38 14.77 -13.32
C GLY A 116 11.55 13.92 -12.81
N CYS A 117 12.50 13.53 -13.66
CA CYS A 117 13.76 12.94 -13.21
C CYS A 117 14.82 14.02 -13.00
N GLU A 118 15.74 13.75 -12.09
CA GLU A 118 16.93 14.56 -11.78
C GLU A 118 18.19 13.76 -12.11
N ILE A 119 19.29 14.45 -12.41
CA ILE A 119 20.58 13.86 -12.75
C ILE A 119 21.54 14.02 -11.57
N ILE A 120 22.26 12.95 -11.21
CA ILE A 120 23.41 13.07 -10.32
C ILE A 120 24.57 13.63 -11.15
N GLN A 121 24.75 14.95 -11.13
CA GLN A 121 25.76 15.64 -11.94
C GLN A 121 27.15 15.62 -11.30
N SER A 122 27.21 15.70 -9.97
CA SER A 122 28.44 15.77 -9.20
C SER A 122 28.47 14.79 -8.03
N THR A 123 29.67 14.34 -7.67
CA THR A 123 29.94 13.64 -6.42
C THR A 123 29.75 14.60 -5.24
N PRO A 124 29.57 14.09 -4.02
CA PRO A 124 29.51 14.89 -2.79
C PRO A 124 30.76 15.77 -2.57
N TYR A 125 31.87 15.47 -3.24
CA TYR A 125 33.13 16.20 -3.20
C TYR A 125 33.28 17.18 -4.37
N GLY A 126 32.21 17.43 -5.14
CA GLY A 126 32.18 18.41 -6.22
C GLY A 126 32.81 17.95 -7.54
N ARG A 127 33.19 16.67 -7.68
CA ARG A 127 33.71 16.12 -8.94
C ARG A 127 32.58 15.73 -9.88
N PRO A 128 32.77 15.68 -11.21
CA PRO A 128 31.73 15.18 -12.11
C PRO A 128 31.39 13.71 -11.82
N ALA A 129 30.10 13.40 -11.64
CA ALA A 129 29.60 12.04 -11.43
C ALA A 129 29.39 11.27 -12.75
N ASN A 130 30.22 11.56 -13.76
CA ASN A 130 30.20 10.88 -15.04
C ASN A 130 30.81 9.48 -14.89
N ILE A 131 30.04 8.45 -15.26
CA ILE A 131 30.46 7.06 -15.15
C ILE A 131 31.38 6.66 -16.31
N SER A 132 31.21 7.28 -17.47
CA SER A 132 32.13 7.09 -18.58
C SER A 132 33.49 7.68 -18.22
N GLY A 133 34.57 6.92 -18.41
CA GLY A 133 35.93 7.38 -18.12
C GLY A 133 36.29 8.67 -18.84
N SER A 134 37.29 9.38 -18.31
CA SER A 134 37.67 10.76 -18.67
C SER A 134 38.01 11.02 -20.14
N THR A 135 38.20 9.97 -20.95
CA THR A 135 38.59 10.05 -22.37
C THR A 135 37.41 9.92 -23.35
N SER A 136 36.20 9.62 -22.87
CA SER A 136 35.02 9.47 -23.71
C SER A 136 34.21 10.76 -23.81
N SER A 137 33.79 11.13 -25.02
CA SER A 137 32.80 12.20 -25.23
C SER A 137 31.38 11.78 -24.82
N GLN A 138 31.17 10.49 -24.55
CA GLN A 138 29.89 9.88 -24.25
C GLN A 138 29.63 9.86 -22.73
N ARG A 139 28.92 10.86 -22.20
CA ARG A 139 28.65 11.02 -20.76
C ARG A 139 27.48 10.18 -20.25
N ILE A 140 27.74 9.31 -19.28
CA ILE A 140 26.76 8.42 -18.66
C ILE A 140 26.49 8.88 -17.23
N TYR A 141 25.23 9.12 -16.89
CA TYR A 141 24.82 9.57 -15.55
C TYR A 141 23.74 8.67 -14.95
N ILE A 142 23.74 8.56 -13.62
CA ILE A 142 22.60 8.04 -12.87
C ILE A 142 21.54 9.13 -12.75
N THR A 143 20.28 8.73 -12.87
CA THR A 143 19.12 9.59 -12.68
C THR A 143 18.20 8.99 -11.64
N TYR A 144 17.44 9.84 -10.95
CA TYR A 144 16.41 9.42 -10.02
C TYR A 144 15.13 10.24 -10.22
N ARG A 145 14.01 9.73 -9.74
CA ARG A 145 12.77 10.50 -9.61
C ARG A 145 12.33 10.47 -8.15
N ARG A 146 12.12 11.65 -7.58
CA ARG A 146 11.59 11.82 -6.22
C ARG A 146 10.07 11.84 -6.25
N ALA A 147 9.42 11.24 -5.26
CA ALA A 147 7.99 11.41 -5.06
C ALA A 147 7.67 12.90 -4.83
N SER A 148 6.48 13.35 -5.26
CA SER A 148 6.01 14.68 -4.88
C SER A 148 5.70 14.73 -3.39
N GLU A 149 5.76 15.90 -2.76
CA GLU A 149 5.42 16.04 -1.32
C GLU A 149 3.96 15.68 -1.04
N ASN A 150 3.07 15.80 -2.02
CA ASN A 150 1.61 15.57 -1.90
C ASN A 150 1.18 14.14 -2.28
N THR A 151 2.08 13.17 -2.18
CA THR A 151 1.89 11.81 -2.70
C THR A 151 1.10 10.93 -1.73
N THR A 152 0.20 10.07 -2.22
CA THR A 152 -0.63 9.18 -1.40
C THR A 152 0.18 8.05 -0.74
N GLN A 153 -0.27 7.58 0.42
CA GLN A 153 0.46 6.65 1.31
C GLN A 153 0.78 5.27 0.73
N ASN A 154 0.15 4.89 -0.38
CA ASN A 154 0.39 3.61 -1.06
C ASN A 154 1.37 3.72 -2.24
N THR A 155 2.19 4.77 -2.27
CA THR A 155 3.10 4.96 -3.41
C THR A 155 4.26 3.98 -3.36
N LEU A 156 4.53 3.38 -4.52
CA LEU A 156 5.66 2.51 -4.72
C LEU A 156 6.95 3.33 -4.68
N ALA A 157 7.82 2.99 -3.73
CA ALA A 157 9.13 3.58 -3.56
C ALA A 157 10.23 2.56 -3.82
N VAL A 158 11.40 3.06 -4.16
CA VAL A 158 12.63 2.28 -4.26
C VAL A 158 13.05 1.91 -2.84
N THR A 159 13.13 0.61 -2.56
CA THR A 159 13.47 0.08 -1.22
C THR A 159 14.83 -0.59 -1.16
N ASP A 160 15.28 -1.13 -2.30
CA ASP A 160 16.58 -1.76 -2.45
C ASP A 160 17.17 -1.48 -3.83
N ILE A 161 18.49 -1.43 -3.90
CA ILE A 161 19.29 -1.21 -5.10
C ILE A 161 20.42 -2.24 -5.10
N CYS A 162 20.72 -2.83 -6.25
CA CYS A 162 21.93 -3.62 -6.45
C CYS A 162 22.51 -3.39 -7.84
N ILE A 163 23.77 -3.77 -7.99
CA ILE A 163 24.50 -3.77 -9.26
C ILE A 163 24.74 -5.22 -9.66
N ILE A 164 24.55 -5.54 -10.95
CA ILE A 164 24.80 -6.87 -11.50
C ILE A 164 25.72 -6.83 -12.71
N ILE A 165 26.41 -7.94 -12.96
CA ILE A 165 27.33 -8.18 -14.06
C ILE A 165 26.89 -9.46 -14.79
N PRO A 166 26.00 -9.36 -15.79
CA PRO A 166 25.43 -10.54 -16.45
C PRO A 166 26.45 -11.45 -17.13
N SER A 167 27.56 -10.89 -17.64
CA SER A 167 28.65 -11.68 -18.25
C SER A 167 29.35 -12.61 -17.25
N LYS A 168 29.15 -12.40 -15.94
CA LYS A 168 29.66 -13.26 -14.85
C LYS A 168 28.59 -14.19 -14.29
N GLY A 169 27.47 -14.36 -14.99
CA GLY A 169 26.39 -15.27 -14.61
C GLY A 169 25.38 -14.68 -13.64
N GLU A 170 25.41 -13.37 -13.38
CA GLU A 170 24.45 -12.70 -12.51
C GLU A 170 23.15 -12.35 -13.23
N SER A 171 22.03 -12.48 -12.54
CA SER A 171 20.71 -12.04 -12.99
C SER A 171 20.07 -11.10 -11.96
N PRO A 172 19.11 -10.24 -12.37
CA PRO A 172 18.39 -9.40 -11.42
C PRO A 172 17.72 -10.27 -10.34
N PRO A 173 17.84 -9.94 -9.05
CA PRO A 173 17.18 -10.69 -7.99
C PRO A 173 15.66 -10.72 -8.15
N HIS A 174 15.00 -11.70 -7.51
CA HIS A 174 13.53 -11.82 -7.54
C HIS A 174 12.86 -10.50 -7.10
N THR A 175 11.87 -10.02 -7.87
CA THR A 175 11.17 -8.72 -7.73
C THR A 175 11.96 -7.44 -8.06
N PHE A 176 13.23 -7.53 -8.49
CA PHE A 176 13.99 -6.36 -8.91
C PHE A 176 13.74 -6.03 -10.38
N CYS A 177 13.61 -4.73 -10.67
CA CYS A 177 13.61 -4.19 -12.01
C CYS A 177 15.06 -3.92 -12.45
N LYS A 178 15.47 -4.44 -13.61
CA LYS A 178 16.73 -4.09 -14.26
C LYS A 178 16.55 -2.84 -15.11
N VAL A 179 17.40 -1.84 -14.93
CA VAL A 179 17.50 -0.72 -15.87
C VAL A 179 18.26 -1.22 -17.10
N ASP A 180 17.60 -1.25 -18.26
CA ASP A 180 18.18 -1.84 -19.48
C ASP A 180 19.14 -0.90 -20.21
N LYS A 181 20.18 -0.46 -19.48
CA LYS A 181 21.27 0.40 -19.97
C LYS A 181 22.57 -0.03 -19.32
N ASN A 182 23.58 -0.30 -20.14
CA ASN A 182 24.92 -0.60 -19.66
C ASN A 182 25.57 0.64 -19.06
N LEU A 183 26.09 0.51 -17.85
CA LEU A 183 26.82 1.56 -17.15
C LEU A 183 28.31 1.59 -17.53
N SER A 184 28.87 0.47 -17.96
CA SER A 184 30.27 0.42 -18.39
C SER A 184 30.41 0.94 -19.83
N ASN A 185 31.41 1.78 -20.07
CA ASN A 185 31.75 2.28 -21.41
C ASN A 185 33.05 1.66 -21.96
N SER A 186 33.51 0.55 -21.37
CA SER A 186 34.75 -0.12 -21.80
C SER A 186 34.45 -1.12 -22.90
N MET A 187 35.17 -1.02 -24.03
CA MET A 187 35.07 -1.98 -25.13
C MET A 187 35.41 -3.42 -24.69
N TRP A 188 36.24 -3.58 -23.66
CA TRP A 188 36.70 -4.87 -23.14
C TRP A 188 36.20 -5.15 -21.72
N GLY A 189 35.34 -4.26 -21.18
CA GLY A 189 34.78 -4.41 -19.85
C GLY A 189 33.53 -5.27 -19.82
N SER A 190 33.19 -5.73 -18.62
CA SER A 190 31.92 -6.43 -18.43
C SER A 190 30.77 -5.43 -18.44
N ALA A 191 29.63 -5.80 -19.03
CA ALA A 191 28.45 -4.95 -18.97
C ALA A 191 27.93 -4.92 -17.52
N VAL A 192 27.72 -3.71 -17.00
CA VAL A 192 27.27 -3.46 -15.62
C VAL A 192 25.88 -2.85 -15.66
N TYR A 193 24.96 -3.37 -14.85
CA TYR A 193 23.57 -2.93 -14.84
C TYR A 193 23.08 -2.58 -13.45
N LEU A 194 22.34 -1.46 -13.36
CA LEU A 194 21.61 -1.06 -12.17
C LEU A 194 20.29 -1.84 -12.07
N CYS A 195 20.06 -2.45 -10.92
CA CYS A 195 18.79 -3.08 -10.59
C CYS A 195 18.23 -2.47 -9.30
N TYR A 196 16.91 -2.37 -9.19
CA TYR A 196 16.29 -1.85 -7.99
C TYR A 196 14.89 -2.44 -7.78
N LYS A 197 14.46 -2.52 -6.52
CA LYS A 197 13.15 -3.04 -6.12
C LYS A 197 12.21 -1.89 -5.78
N LYS A 198 11.01 -1.89 -6.37
CA LYS A 198 9.90 -1.03 -5.95
C LYS A 198 8.98 -1.80 -5.00
N SER A 199 8.66 -1.22 -3.85
CA SER A 199 7.60 -1.73 -2.97
C SER A 199 6.90 -0.57 -2.26
N VAL A 200 5.75 -0.84 -1.65
CA VAL A 200 4.98 0.20 -0.95
C VAL A 200 5.84 0.78 0.17
N ALA A 201 6.10 2.09 0.14
CA ALA A 201 6.72 2.78 1.26
C ALA A 201 5.71 2.83 2.41
N LYS A 202 5.64 1.76 3.22
CA LYS A 202 4.87 1.75 4.47
C LYS A 202 5.50 2.78 5.41
N THR A 203 5.00 4.00 5.36
CA THR A 203 5.48 5.12 6.18
C THR A 203 4.54 5.26 7.36
N ASN A 204 5.09 5.17 8.57
CA ASN A 204 4.41 5.43 9.84
C ASN A 204 3.05 4.74 9.99
N THR A 205 2.99 3.45 9.68
CA THR A 205 1.80 2.61 9.82
C THR A 205 2.11 1.45 10.74
N ILE A 206 1.19 1.15 11.65
CA ILE A 206 1.19 -0.09 12.44
C ILE A 206 0.00 -0.92 11.98
N SER A 207 0.23 -2.18 11.63
CA SER A 207 -0.82 -3.07 11.09
C SER A 207 -1.20 -4.14 12.11
N TYR A 208 -2.50 -4.38 12.22
CA TYR A 208 -3.14 -5.29 13.16
C TYR A 208 -4.11 -6.22 12.44
N LYS A 209 -4.39 -7.38 13.04
CA LYS A 209 -5.49 -8.24 12.57
C LYS A 209 -6.81 -7.47 12.70
N ALA A 210 -7.53 -7.37 11.59
CA ALA A 210 -8.84 -6.76 11.59
C ALA A 210 -9.80 -7.54 12.49
N GLY A 211 -10.48 -6.83 13.38
CA GLY A 211 -11.48 -7.37 14.28
C GLY A 211 -12.89 -6.90 13.90
N LEU A 212 -13.89 -7.57 14.47
CA LEU A 212 -15.29 -7.16 14.38
C LEU A 212 -15.55 -6.13 15.49
N ILE A 213 -15.80 -4.87 15.12
CA ILE A 213 -16.11 -3.79 16.06
C ILE A 213 -17.55 -3.92 16.54
N CYS A 214 -18.49 -4.06 15.61
CA CYS A 214 -19.88 -4.33 15.93
C CYS A 214 -20.59 -5.03 14.77
N ARG A 215 -21.75 -5.61 15.07
CA ARG A 215 -22.60 -6.33 14.12
C ARG A 215 -24.08 -6.06 14.40
N TYR A 216 -24.88 -6.19 13.36
CA TYR A 216 -26.33 -6.22 13.43
C TYR A 216 -26.87 -7.28 12.46
N PRO A 217 -27.77 -8.18 12.90
CA PRO A 217 -28.22 -8.35 14.27
C PRO A 217 -27.10 -8.78 15.24
N GLN A 218 -27.33 -8.59 16.54
CA GLN A 218 -26.37 -8.93 17.59
C GLN A 218 -26.19 -10.45 17.74
N GLU A 219 -27.27 -11.21 17.56
CA GLU A 219 -27.26 -12.67 17.62
C GLU A 219 -27.22 -13.30 16.23
N ASP A 220 -26.71 -14.52 16.14
CA ASP A 220 -26.72 -15.30 14.91
C ASP A 220 -28.11 -15.82 14.56
N TYR A 221 -28.36 -15.97 13.26
CA TYR A 221 -29.46 -16.77 12.75
C TYR A 221 -29.16 -18.25 12.88
N GLU A 222 -30.20 -19.06 13.13
CA GLU A 222 -30.04 -20.52 13.25
C GLU A 222 -29.51 -21.17 11.97
N SER A 223 -29.90 -20.64 10.81
CA SER A 223 -29.46 -21.13 9.50
C SER A 223 -28.09 -20.61 9.08
N PHE A 224 -27.67 -19.46 9.61
CA PHE A 224 -26.48 -18.78 9.13
C PHE A 224 -25.80 -17.98 10.23
N SER A 225 -24.82 -18.59 10.88
CA SER A 225 -23.91 -17.92 11.82
C SER A 225 -22.95 -16.98 11.08
N LEU A 226 -22.68 -15.81 11.65
CA LEU A 226 -21.73 -14.86 11.08
C LEU A 226 -20.30 -15.48 11.03
N PRO A 227 -19.68 -15.63 9.85
CA PRO A 227 -18.35 -16.23 9.78
C PRO A 227 -17.28 -15.35 10.46
N GLU A 228 -16.44 -15.94 11.31
CA GLU A 228 -15.35 -15.23 12.01
C GLU A 228 -14.32 -14.59 11.07
N SER A 229 -14.23 -15.08 9.83
CA SER A 229 -13.32 -14.55 8.81
C SER A 229 -13.78 -13.23 8.19
N VAL A 230 -15.03 -12.80 8.40
CA VAL A 230 -15.60 -11.59 7.77
C VAL A 230 -14.73 -10.34 7.91
N PRO A 231 -14.15 -10.00 9.08
CA PRO A 231 -13.25 -8.85 9.23
C PRO A 231 -12.02 -8.91 8.31
N LEU A 232 -11.47 -10.10 8.04
CA LEU A 232 -10.35 -10.28 7.11
C LEU A 232 -10.74 -9.90 5.68
N PHE A 233 -11.96 -10.22 5.26
CA PHE A 233 -12.44 -9.83 3.91
C PHE A 233 -12.84 -8.35 3.83
N CYS A 234 -13.26 -7.76 4.96
CA CYS A 234 -13.55 -6.34 5.06
C CYS A 234 -12.27 -5.49 4.96
N LEU A 235 -11.17 -5.95 5.55
CA LEU A 235 -9.86 -5.29 5.57
C LEU A 235 -8.74 -6.33 5.30
N PRO A 236 -8.50 -6.70 4.03
CA PRO A 236 -7.59 -7.79 3.67
C PRO A 236 -6.13 -7.51 4.02
N MET A 237 -5.74 -6.23 4.12
CA MET A 237 -4.41 -5.79 4.55
C MET A 237 -4.31 -5.56 6.05
N GLY A 238 -5.36 -5.89 6.81
CA GLY A 238 -5.48 -5.63 8.23
C GLY A 238 -6.04 -4.26 8.58
N ALA A 239 -6.29 -4.07 9.87
CA ALA A 239 -6.57 -2.77 10.45
C ALA A 239 -5.25 -2.01 10.66
N THR A 240 -5.22 -0.71 10.43
CA THR A 240 -4.02 0.11 10.50
C THR A 240 -4.21 1.29 11.45
N ILE A 241 -3.13 1.67 12.12
CA ILE A 241 -2.97 2.99 12.73
C ILE A 241 -1.89 3.70 11.92
N GLU A 242 -2.20 4.89 11.41
CA GLU A 242 -1.35 5.61 10.47
C GLU A 242 -1.13 7.05 10.95
N CYS A 243 0.11 7.51 10.83
CA CYS A 243 0.46 8.91 11.08
C CYS A 243 0.62 9.64 9.76
N TRP A 244 -0.27 10.60 9.52
CA TRP A 244 -0.41 11.33 8.28
C TRP A 244 0.28 12.70 8.38
N PRO A 245 1.07 13.10 7.37
CA PRO A 245 1.57 14.47 7.25
C PRO A 245 0.45 15.52 7.19
N PRO A 246 0.75 16.80 7.47
CA PRO A 246 -0.25 17.87 7.58
C PRO A 246 -1.02 18.13 6.29
N ASP A 247 -0.31 18.06 5.15
CA ASP A 247 -0.87 18.31 3.82
C ASP A 247 -1.49 17.06 3.17
N SER A 248 -1.71 16.00 3.97
CA SER A 248 -2.31 14.76 3.48
C SER A 248 -3.75 14.99 3.05
N LYS A 249 -4.05 14.68 1.78
CA LYS A 249 -5.44 14.66 1.31
C LYS A 249 -6.15 13.46 1.90
N TYR A 250 -7.30 13.70 2.53
CA TYR A 250 -8.14 12.63 3.05
C TYR A 250 -8.60 11.72 1.89
N PRO A 251 -8.30 10.41 1.93
CA PRO A 251 -8.61 9.48 0.86
C PRO A 251 -10.12 9.23 0.77
N LEU A 252 -10.63 9.11 -0.45
CA LEU A 252 -12.03 8.75 -0.68
C LEU A 252 -12.30 7.30 -0.23
N PRO A 253 -13.52 7.00 0.24
CA PRO A 253 -13.90 5.63 0.58
C PRO A 253 -13.78 4.69 -0.61
N VAL A 254 -13.31 3.47 -0.34
CA VAL A 254 -13.11 2.43 -1.35
C VAL A 254 -14.18 1.36 -1.17
N PHE A 255 -14.95 1.12 -2.23
CA PHE A 255 -15.91 0.02 -2.25
C PHE A 255 -15.28 -1.27 -2.77
N SER A 256 -15.56 -2.38 -2.11
CA SER A 256 -15.10 -3.72 -2.48
C SER A 256 -16.20 -4.76 -2.28
N THR A 257 -16.12 -5.86 -3.04
CA THR A 257 -17.00 -7.02 -2.88
C THR A 257 -16.19 -8.29 -2.69
N PHE A 258 -16.74 -9.25 -1.97
CA PHE A 258 -16.15 -10.57 -1.78
C PHE A 258 -17.22 -11.65 -1.72
N VAL A 259 -16.82 -12.91 -1.88
CA VAL A 259 -17.71 -14.07 -1.76
C VAL A 259 -17.10 -15.05 -0.78
N LEU A 260 -17.87 -15.45 0.22
CA LEU A 260 -17.54 -16.51 1.16
C LEU A 260 -18.26 -17.78 0.72
N THR A 261 -17.54 -18.89 0.66
CA THR A 261 -18.12 -20.21 0.42
C THR A 261 -18.11 -20.98 1.73
N GLY A 262 -19.30 -21.26 2.28
CA GLY A 262 -19.45 -22.06 3.49
C GLY A 262 -19.10 -23.53 3.25
N ALA A 263 -18.94 -24.30 4.33
CA ALA A 263 -18.69 -25.74 4.25
C ALA A 263 -19.84 -26.51 3.55
N SER A 264 -21.05 -25.95 3.55
CA SER A 264 -22.24 -26.42 2.82
C SER A 264 -22.25 -26.08 1.33
N ALA A 265 -21.17 -25.48 0.80
CA ALA A 265 -21.08 -24.91 -0.56
C ALA A 265 -22.03 -23.72 -0.83
N GLU A 266 -22.69 -23.19 0.19
CA GLU A 266 -23.49 -21.97 0.08
C GLU A 266 -22.59 -20.75 -0.08
N LYS A 267 -22.99 -19.85 -0.99
CA LYS A 267 -22.27 -18.61 -1.28
C LYS A 267 -22.92 -17.46 -0.53
N VAL A 268 -22.11 -16.73 0.22
CA VAL A 268 -22.49 -15.48 0.86
C VAL A 268 -21.72 -14.35 0.23
N TYR A 269 -22.44 -13.33 -0.20
CA TYR A 269 -21.91 -12.16 -0.89
C TYR A 269 -21.68 -11.03 0.12
N GLY A 270 -20.46 -10.52 0.17
CA GLY A 270 -20.08 -9.35 0.94
C GLY A 270 -19.92 -8.13 0.05
N ALA A 271 -20.48 -7.00 0.49
CA ALA A 271 -20.24 -5.69 -0.09
C ALA A 271 -19.79 -4.74 1.02
N ALA A 272 -18.70 -4.02 0.81
CA ALA A 272 -18.01 -3.30 1.86
C ALA A 272 -17.52 -1.93 1.40
N ILE A 273 -17.52 -0.95 2.29
CA ILE A 273 -16.88 0.36 2.11
C ILE A 273 -15.83 0.55 3.18
N GLN A 274 -14.60 0.73 2.73
CA GLN A 274 -13.43 1.04 3.55
C GLN A 274 -13.20 2.55 3.55
N PHE A 275 -12.94 3.12 4.71
CA PHE A 275 -12.65 4.54 4.88
C PHE A 275 -11.73 4.75 6.08
N TYR A 276 -11.21 5.96 6.24
CA TYR A 276 -10.37 6.31 7.38
C TYR A 276 -11.14 7.18 8.38
N GLU A 277 -10.72 7.21 9.62
CA GLU A 277 -11.23 8.17 10.59
C GLU A 277 -10.10 8.61 11.53
N PRO A 278 -10.21 9.78 12.16
CA PRO A 278 -9.25 10.20 13.17
C PRO A 278 -9.15 9.18 14.29
N TYR A 279 -7.92 8.80 14.63
CA TYR A 279 -7.62 7.94 15.77
C TYR A 279 -7.09 8.81 16.92
N PRO A 280 -7.72 8.79 18.12
CA PRO A 280 -7.30 9.63 19.24
C PRO A 280 -5.87 9.34 19.69
N GLU A 281 -5.05 10.38 19.86
CA GLU A 281 -3.64 10.22 20.24
C GLU A 281 -3.47 9.69 21.67
N GLU A 282 -4.45 9.93 22.54
CA GLU A 282 -4.54 9.41 23.90
C GLU A 282 -4.61 7.88 23.95
N ASN A 283 -5.08 7.25 22.87
CA ASN A 283 -5.18 5.80 22.75
C ASN A 283 -3.88 5.15 22.25
N LEU A 284 -2.80 5.92 22.07
CA LEU A 284 -1.49 5.40 21.65
C LEU A 284 -0.58 5.10 22.84
N THR A 285 -0.11 3.87 22.88
CA THR A 285 1.01 3.44 23.72
C THR A 285 2.33 4.09 23.29
N GLU A 286 3.30 4.21 24.20
CA GLU A 286 4.62 4.75 23.90
C GLU A 286 5.33 3.99 22.75
N LYS A 287 5.18 2.66 22.72
CA LYS A 287 5.69 1.81 21.63
C LYS A 287 5.09 2.20 20.29
N GLN A 288 3.76 2.41 20.23
CA GLN A 288 3.10 2.84 19.00
C GLN A 288 3.56 4.25 18.59
N ARG A 289 3.71 5.19 19.53
CA ARG A 289 4.22 6.54 19.24
C ARG A 289 5.62 6.51 18.62
N LEU A 290 6.50 5.64 19.14
CA LEU A 290 7.83 5.43 18.57
C LEU A 290 7.77 4.86 17.15
N LEU A 291 6.96 3.82 16.92
CA LEU A 291 6.82 3.18 15.60
C LEU A 291 6.20 4.09 14.54
N LEU A 292 5.27 4.95 14.96
CA LEU A 292 4.65 5.99 14.12
C LEU A 292 5.55 7.21 13.91
N GLY A 293 6.75 7.24 14.52
CA GLY A 293 7.70 8.35 14.38
C GLY A 293 7.18 9.66 14.97
N LEU A 294 6.34 9.60 16.01
CA LEU A 294 5.80 10.76 16.73
C LEU A 294 6.78 11.30 17.78
N THR A 295 7.70 10.47 18.26
CA THR A 295 8.70 10.86 19.26
C THR A 295 10.05 11.06 18.56
N SER A 296 10.46 12.31 18.32
CA SER A 296 11.84 12.63 17.93
C SER A 296 12.72 12.64 19.17
N LEU A 297 13.79 11.83 19.20
CA LEU A 297 14.76 11.79 20.28
C LEU A 297 15.76 12.98 20.25
N VAL A 298 15.69 13.87 19.25
CA VAL A 298 16.80 14.82 18.99
C VAL A 298 16.39 16.29 18.99
N ASP A 299 15.10 16.64 18.88
CA ASP A 299 14.67 18.04 19.04
C ASP A 299 13.29 18.07 19.67
N GLY A 300 13.18 18.74 20.83
CA GLY A 300 11.96 18.89 21.64
C GLY A 300 10.86 19.75 21.01
N LYS A 301 10.74 19.75 19.68
CA LYS A 301 9.60 20.31 18.95
C LYS A 301 8.70 19.15 18.55
N SER A 302 7.62 18.94 19.30
CA SER A 302 6.50 18.15 18.84
C SER A 302 6.01 18.74 17.52
N ASP A 303 6.11 17.98 16.44
CA ASP A 303 5.56 18.35 15.13
C ASP A 303 4.03 18.27 15.22
N SER A 304 3.42 19.32 15.79
CA SER A 304 1.98 19.41 16.14
C SER A 304 1.04 19.46 14.93
N SER A 305 1.53 19.02 13.79
CA SER A 305 0.92 19.17 12.47
C SER A 305 0.46 17.84 11.89
N ARG A 306 0.95 16.71 12.45
CA ARG A 306 0.59 15.36 12.01
C ARG A 306 -0.74 14.93 12.60
N THR A 307 -1.47 14.10 11.87
CA THR A 307 -2.76 13.58 12.29
C THR A 307 -2.76 12.06 12.27
N ILE A 308 -3.43 11.45 13.22
CA ILE A 308 -3.44 9.99 13.36
C ILE A 308 -4.77 9.46 12.90
N HIS A 309 -4.74 8.41 12.09
CA HIS A 309 -5.90 7.84 11.48
C HIS A 309 -5.92 6.32 11.62
N THR A 310 -7.11 5.75 11.59
CA THR A 310 -7.31 4.29 11.48
C THR A 310 -8.26 3.99 10.34
N ASN A 311 -8.06 2.85 9.67
CA ASN A 311 -9.01 2.37 8.68
C ASN A 311 -10.17 1.60 9.35
N LYS A 312 -11.38 1.86 8.86
CA LYS A 312 -12.59 1.13 9.22
C LYS A 312 -13.31 0.68 7.97
N CYS A 313 -14.16 -0.32 8.15
CA CYS A 313 -14.94 -0.89 7.08
C CYS A 313 -16.36 -1.17 7.54
N ILE A 314 -17.35 -0.70 6.79
CA ILE A 314 -18.75 -1.11 6.94
C ILE A 314 -19.09 -2.11 5.85
N CYS A 315 -19.78 -3.20 6.19
CA CYS A 315 -20.06 -4.27 5.24
C CYS A 315 -21.47 -4.84 5.42
N LEU A 316 -22.11 -5.15 4.31
CA LEU A 316 -23.32 -5.98 4.25
C LEU A 316 -22.97 -7.37 3.76
N LEU A 317 -23.50 -8.39 4.45
CA LEU A 317 -23.50 -9.77 4.00
C LEU A 317 -24.91 -10.16 3.56
N SER A 318 -25.00 -10.87 2.45
CA SER A 318 -26.26 -11.37 1.92
C SER A 318 -26.05 -12.69 1.17
N HIS A 319 -27.02 -13.59 1.23
CA HIS A 319 -27.12 -14.71 0.29
C HIS A 319 -27.39 -14.26 -1.16
N TRP A 320 -27.62 -12.97 -1.40
CA TRP A 320 -28.00 -12.43 -2.70
C TRP A 320 -27.05 -11.32 -3.18
N PRO A 321 -26.63 -11.34 -4.46
CA PRO A 321 -25.60 -10.43 -4.98
C PRO A 321 -26.17 -9.05 -5.36
N PHE A 322 -26.84 -8.33 -4.44
CA PHE A 322 -27.39 -6.99 -4.70
C PHE A 322 -26.31 -5.88 -4.67
N PHE A 323 -25.16 -6.10 -5.29
CA PHE A 323 -23.97 -5.26 -5.13
C PHE A 323 -24.18 -3.77 -5.45
N ASP A 324 -24.95 -3.45 -6.49
CA ASP A 324 -25.24 -2.05 -6.84
C ASP A 324 -26.10 -1.36 -5.79
N ALA A 325 -27.09 -2.07 -5.24
CA ALA A 325 -27.92 -1.56 -4.15
C ALA A 325 -27.10 -1.43 -2.87
N PHE A 326 -26.28 -2.43 -2.54
CA PHE A 326 -25.41 -2.38 -1.36
C PHE A 326 -24.39 -1.26 -1.45
N ARG A 327 -23.77 -1.03 -2.61
CA ARG A 327 -22.88 0.11 -2.86
C ARG A 327 -23.59 1.42 -2.56
N LYS A 328 -24.77 1.64 -3.13
CA LYS A 328 -25.56 2.86 -2.91
C LYS A 328 -25.93 3.04 -1.45
N PHE A 329 -26.39 1.97 -0.79
CA PHE A 329 -26.78 2.00 0.61
C PHE A 329 -25.60 2.28 1.55
N LEU A 330 -24.48 1.56 1.41
CA LEU A 330 -23.29 1.78 2.23
C LEU A 330 -22.69 3.17 1.98
N THR A 331 -22.71 3.66 0.72
CA THR A 331 -22.22 5.01 0.40
C THR A 331 -23.11 6.06 1.07
N PHE A 332 -24.43 5.86 1.07
CA PHE A 332 -25.36 6.68 1.82
C PHE A 332 -25.04 6.65 3.32
N LEU A 333 -24.85 5.47 3.93
CA LEU A 333 -24.53 5.35 5.35
C LEU A 333 -23.23 6.06 5.72
N TYR A 334 -22.16 5.89 4.94
CA TYR A 334 -20.89 6.59 5.17
C TYR A 334 -21.07 8.12 5.07
N ARG A 335 -21.76 8.62 4.04
CA ARG A 335 -22.04 10.06 3.91
C ARG A 335 -22.86 10.56 5.10
N TYR A 336 -23.85 9.78 5.54
CA TYR A 336 -24.68 10.09 6.70
C TYR A 336 -23.87 10.08 8.02
N SER A 337 -22.84 9.23 8.16
CA SER A 337 -22.02 9.24 9.39
C SER A 337 -21.13 10.49 9.51
N ILE A 338 -20.83 11.17 8.41
CA ILE A 338 -19.91 12.33 8.38
C ILE A 338 -20.57 13.69 8.12
N SER A 339 -21.89 13.74 7.84
CA SER A 339 -22.59 14.98 7.42
C SER A 339 -23.63 15.50 8.42
N GLY A 340 -23.53 15.11 9.69
CA GLY A 340 -24.45 15.49 10.75
C GLY A 340 -24.52 17.00 11.03
N PRO A 341 -25.55 17.48 11.76
CA PRO A 341 -26.52 16.69 12.53
C PRO A 341 -27.68 16.15 11.67
N HIS A 342 -28.24 15.01 12.07
CA HIS A 342 -29.38 14.40 11.41
C HIS A 342 -30.56 14.13 12.36
N ALA A 343 -31.79 14.16 11.82
CA ALA A 343 -33.01 13.95 12.59
C ALA A 343 -33.24 12.49 12.99
N LEU A 344 -32.70 11.53 12.24
CA LEU A 344 -32.85 10.10 12.50
C LEU A 344 -31.50 9.48 12.87
N PRO A 345 -31.47 8.54 13.83
CA PRO A 345 -30.25 7.78 14.12
C PRO A 345 -29.89 6.87 12.93
N ILE A 346 -28.60 6.64 12.70
CA ILE A 346 -28.10 5.85 11.58
C ILE A 346 -28.61 4.39 11.64
N GLU A 347 -28.79 3.87 12.85
CA GLU A 347 -29.33 2.54 13.15
C GLU A 347 -30.74 2.36 12.58
N LYS A 348 -31.54 3.43 12.48
CA LYS A 348 -32.88 3.36 11.88
C LYS A 348 -32.80 3.06 10.39
N HIS A 349 -31.80 3.59 9.68
CA HIS A 349 -31.59 3.28 8.26
C HIS A 349 -31.11 1.83 8.07
N ILE A 350 -30.21 1.36 8.93
CA ILE A 350 -29.73 -0.03 8.94
C ILE A 350 -30.90 -1.00 9.20
N SER A 351 -31.65 -0.77 10.27
CA SER A 351 -32.79 -1.62 10.65
C SER A 351 -33.90 -1.61 9.60
N HIS A 352 -34.21 -0.45 9.02
CA HIS A 352 -35.18 -0.35 7.93
C HIS A 352 -34.74 -1.17 6.71
N PHE A 353 -33.48 -1.00 6.27
CA PHE A 353 -32.96 -1.70 5.10
C PHE A 353 -32.96 -3.22 5.29
N MET A 354 -32.58 -3.71 6.47
CA MET A 354 -32.47 -5.14 6.73
C MET A 354 -33.81 -5.83 7.01
N HIS A 355 -34.77 -5.14 7.66
CA HIS A 355 -35.99 -5.79 8.17
C HIS A 355 -37.29 -5.29 7.55
N LYS A 356 -37.32 -4.09 6.96
CA LYS A 356 -38.55 -3.48 6.43
C LYS A 356 -38.58 -3.42 4.91
N VAL A 357 -37.42 -3.45 4.26
CA VAL A 357 -37.37 -3.54 2.80
C VAL A 357 -37.80 -4.94 2.37
N PRO A 358 -38.86 -5.07 1.56
CA PRO A 358 -39.33 -6.36 1.09
C PRO A 358 -38.32 -6.98 0.11
N PHE A 359 -38.19 -8.30 0.16
CA PHE A 359 -37.42 -9.04 -0.83
C PHE A 359 -38.10 -8.96 -2.22
N PRO A 360 -37.38 -8.69 -3.32
CA PRO A 360 -37.97 -8.68 -4.64
C PRO A 360 -38.45 -10.08 -5.05
N SER A 361 -39.75 -10.23 -5.30
CA SER A 361 -40.39 -11.50 -5.66
C SER A 361 -40.79 -11.52 -7.13
N PRO A 362 -41.17 -12.69 -7.71
CA PRO A 362 -41.73 -12.74 -9.05
C PRO A 362 -42.95 -11.82 -9.25
N GLN A 363 -43.77 -11.61 -8.22
CA GLN A 363 -44.92 -10.70 -8.28
C GLN A 363 -44.51 -9.22 -8.17
N ARG A 364 -43.39 -8.94 -7.49
CA ARG A 364 -42.85 -7.59 -7.31
C ARG A 364 -41.34 -7.58 -7.58
N PRO A 365 -40.93 -7.64 -8.86
CA PRO A 365 -39.55 -7.92 -9.25
C PRO A 365 -38.60 -6.74 -9.05
N ARG A 366 -39.12 -5.53 -8.79
CA ARG A 366 -38.32 -4.33 -8.56
C ARG A 366 -38.86 -3.58 -7.34
N ILE A 367 -37.99 -3.37 -6.36
CA ILE A 367 -38.29 -2.64 -5.13
C ILE A 367 -37.49 -1.34 -5.15
N LEU A 368 -38.18 -0.20 -5.27
CA LEU A 368 -37.59 1.11 -5.06
C LEU A 368 -37.53 1.38 -3.55
N VAL A 369 -36.33 1.65 -3.04
CA VAL A 369 -36.08 1.98 -1.63
C VAL A 369 -35.64 3.44 -1.57
N GLN A 370 -36.39 4.26 -0.83
CA GLN A 370 -36.04 5.65 -0.57
C GLN A 370 -35.17 5.71 0.69
N LEU A 371 -33.94 6.23 0.57
CA LEU A 371 -33.01 6.34 1.70
C LEU A 371 -33.07 7.73 2.35
N SER A 372 -33.17 8.77 1.51
CA SER A 372 -33.29 10.18 1.88
C SER A 372 -34.16 10.89 0.82
N PRO A 373 -34.54 12.17 0.96
CA PRO A 373 -35.22 12.91 -0.11
C PRO A 373 -34.46 12.94 -1.45
N HIS A 374 -33.14 12.76 -1.42
CA HIS A 374 -32.27 12.87 -2.59
C HIS A 374 -31.65 11.53 -3.02
N ASP A 375 -31.66 10.52 -2.15
CA ASP A 375 -31.03 9.22 -2.40
C ASP A 375 -32.08 8.11 -2.45
N ASN A 376 -32.02 7.30 -3.51
CA ASN A 376 -32.80 6.08 -3.66
C ASN A 376 -31.95 4.96 -4.26
N LEU A 377 -32.42 3.72 -4.11
CA LEU A 377 -31.85 2.55 -4.75
C LEU A 377 -32.95 1.61 -5.23
N ILE A 378 -32.58 0.69 -6.11
CA ILE A 378 -33.50 -0.33 -6.64
C ILE A 378 -32.91 -1.70 -6.34
N LEU A 379 -33.71 -2.56 -5.73
CA LEU A 379 -33.44 -3.99 -5.63
C LEU A 379 -34.24 -4.70 -6.70
N SER A 380 -33.55 -5.45 -7.55
CA SER A 380 -34.18 -6.25 -8.61
C SER A 380 -34.15 -7.71 -8.23
N GLN A 381 -35.17 -8.48 -8.63
CA GLN A 381 -35.22 -9.91 -8.41
C GLN A 381 -33.92 -10.57 -8.90
N PRO A 382 -33.22 -11.35 -8.04
CA PRO A 382 -32.06 -12.11 -8.48
C PRO A 382 -32.44 -13.03 -9.63
N VAL A 383 -31.69 -12.97 -10.72
CA VAL A 383 -31.82 -13.95 -11.80
C VAL A 383 -31.19 -15.26 -11.34
N SER A 384 -31.99 -16.33 -11.32
CA SER A 384 -31.49 -17.70 -11.17
C SER A 384 -30.75 -18.12 -12.45
N SER A 385 -29.60 -17.50 -12.75
CA SER A 385 -28.76 -17.94 -13.85
C SER A 385 -27.66 -18.87 -13.32
N PRO A 386 -27.61 -20.14 -13.74
CA PRO A 386 -26.52 -21.05 -13.40
C PRO A 386 -25.20 -20.74 -14.13
N LEU A 387 -25.14 -19.68 -14.95
CA LEU A 387 -23.96 -19.32 -15.73
C LEU A 387 -23.08 -18.28 -14.99
N PRO A 388 -21.75 -18.46 -14.97
CA PRO A 388 -20.85 -17.48 -14.38
C PRO A 388 -20.93 -16.17 -15.17
N LEU A 389 -21.26 -15.08 -14.48
CA LEU A 389 -21.06 -13.73 -15.02
C LEU A 389 -19.55 -13.47 -15.04
N SER A 390 -18.94 -13.59 -16.22
CA SER A 390 -17.57 -13.17 -16.45
C SER A 390 -17.44 -11.68 -16.13
N GLY A 391 -16.50 -11.32 -15.25
CA GLY A 391 -16.21 -9.94 -14.90
C GLY A 391 -15.69 -9.16 -16.10
N GLY A 392 -16.27 -7.98 -16.31
CA GLY A 392 -15.80 -6.94 -17.24
C GLY A 392 -15.26 -5.75 -16.50
#